data_AF-A0A3D5ZLQ0-F1
#
_entry.id   AF-A0A3D5ZLQ0-F1
#
_cell.length_a   1.000
_cell.length_b   1.000
_cell.length_c   1.000
_cell.angle_alpha   90.00
_cell.angle_beta   90.00
_cell.angle_gamma   90.00
#
_symmetry.space_group_name_H-M   'P 1'
#
loop_
_entity.id
_entity.type
_entity.pdbx_description
1 polymer ?
#
loop_
_entity_poly.entity_id
_entity_poly.type
_entity_poly.pdbx_seq_one_letter_code
_entity_poly.pdbx_strand_id
1 'polypeptide(L)'
;MGKGFAKLRSPWMWVAFVLAAFGVWGLIFYWVAQPSSAEQMDMWIGFPTGLKTEVRNDISDMAAEYGIKRVNFGTYNPTDSMYSQAFAVKAQYTDVFILTQAEAKSVAETGMLFAVLDGRTEGIADPDGKIVAVRMVGDMYVAINDGSKKDKKLLLSVVDYLVNLV
;
A
#
# COMPACT_ATOMS: atom_id res chain seq x y z
N MET A 1 -7.18 46.97 -33.70
CA MET A 1 -5.76 46.64 -33.48
C MET A 1 -5.63 45.13 -33.32
N GLY A 2 -5.28 44.44 -34.41
CA GLY A 2 -5.19 42.99 -34.44
C GLY A 2 -3.99 42.50 -33.65
N LYS A 3 -4.22 41.69 -32.62
CA LYS A 3 -3.17 40.94 -31.93
C LYS A 3 -2.59 39.94 -32.93
N GLY A 4 -1.43 40.27 -33.48
CA GLY A 4 -0.72 39.41 -34.42
C GLY A 4 -0.31 38.12 -33.72
N PHE A 5 -0.96 37.02 -34.07
CA PHE A 5 -0.33 35.71 -33.95
C PHE A 5 0.98 35.79 -34.73
N ALA A 6 2.11 35.71 -34.03
CA ALA A 6 3.41 35.62 -34.68
C ALA A 6 3.38 34.37 -35.57
N LYS A 7 3.27 34.57 -36.89
CA LYS A 7 3.37 33.47 -37.86
C LYS A 7 4.72 32.79 -37.63
N LEU A 8 4.71 31.55 -37.15
CA LEU A 8 5.87 30.67 -37.10
C LEU A 8 6.39 30.52 -38.54
N ARG A 9 7.37 31.36 -38.91
CA ARG A 9 7.85 31.52 -40.30
C ARG A 9 8.79 30.40 -40.77
N SER A 10 9.24 29.52 -39.87
CA SER A 10 10.17 28.43 -40.20
C SER A 10 9.52 27.06 -39.93
N PRO A 11 9.57 26.12 -40.89
CA PRO A 11 9.11 24.73 -40.69
C PRO A 11 9.75 24.06 -39.47
N TRP A 12 10.99 24.39 -39.15
CA TRP A 12 11.69 23.88 -37.97
C TRP A 12 11.09 24.37 -36.65
N MET A 13 10.58 25.60 -36.61
CA MET A 13 9.89 26.10 -35.41
C MET A 13 8.52 25.43 -35.22
N TRP A 14 7.87 25.01 -36.30
CA TRP A 14 6.66 24.18 -36.21
C TRP A 14 6.97 22.79 -35.64
N VAL A 15 8.04 22.14 -36.12
CA VAL A 15 8.49 20.85 -35.57
C VAL A 15 8.84 20.97 -34.09
N ALA A 16 9.59 21.99 -33.69
CA ALA A 16 9.93 22.24 -32.29
C ALA A 16 8.68 22.51 -31.43
N PHE A 17 7.71 23.28 -31.92
CA PHE A 17 6.46 23.55 -31.23
C PHE A 17 5.61 22.27 -31.05
N VAL A 18 5.51 21.44 -32.10
CA VAL A 18 4.80 20.16 -32.04
C VAL A 18 5.47 19.22 -31.04
N LEU A 19 6.80 19.09 -31.07
CA LEU A 19 7.54 18.25 -30.11
C LEU A 19 7.39 18.76 -28.67
N ALA A 20 7.44 20.07 -28.45
CA ALA A 20 7.21 20.66 -27.13
C ALA A 20 5.78 20.42 -26.65
N ALA A 21 4.78 20.56 -27.52
CA ALA A 21 3.40 20.27 -27.20
C ALA A 21 3.19 18.79 -26.86
N PHE A 22 3.73 17.86 -27.66
CA PHE A 22 3.70 16.42 -27.35
C PHE A 22 4.41 16.10 -26.02
N GLY A 23 5.54 16.74 -25.73
CA GLY A 23 6.24 16.59 -24.45
C GLY A 23 5.38 17.04 -23.27
N VAL A 24 4.78 18.23 -23.34
CA VAL A 24 3.91 18.77 -22.29
C VAL A 24 2.66 17.91 -22.11
N TRP A 25 2.00 17.53 -23.20
CA TRP A 25 0.82 16.64 -23.13
C TRP A 25 1.18 15.26 -22.60
N GLY A 26 2.30 14.66 -23.03
CA GLY A 26 2.78 13.38 -22.53
C GLY A 26 3.06 13.41 -21.03
N LEU A 27 3.65 14.50 -20.53
CA LEU A 27 3.85 14.74 -19.10
C LEU A 27 2.52 14.87 -18.35
N ILE A 28 1.56 15.64 -18.87
CA ILE A 28 0.23 15.78 -18.25
C ILE A 28 -0.49 14.42 -18.19
N PHE A 29 -0.48 13.65 -19.29
CA PHE A 29 -1.06 12.31 -19.31
C PHE A 29 -0.37 11.38 -18.32
N TYR A 30 0.96 11.43 -18.21
CA TYR A 30 1.70 10.66 -17.23
C TYR A 30 1.25 10.98 -15.79
N TRP A 31 1.08 12.25 -15.46
CA TRP A 31 0.61 12.68 -14.13
C TRP A 31 -0.84 12.29 -13.85
N VAL A 32 -1.73 12.39 -14.84
CA VAL A 32 -3.15 12.01 -14.70
C VAL A 32 -3.32 10.49 -14.64
N ALA A 33 -2.43 9.73 -15.28
CA ALA A 33 -2.47 8.26 -15.28
C ALA A 33 -1.92 7.64 -13.98
N GLN A 34 -1.32 8.42 -13.09
CA GLN A 34 -0.88 7.92 -11.78
C GLN A 34 -2.10 7.43 -10.98
N PRO A 35 -2.05 6.22 -10.40
CA PRO A 35 -3.13 5.73 -9.56
C PRO A 35 -3.39 6.68 -8.39
N SER A 36 -4.65 7.01 -8.15
CA SER A 36 -5.00 7.78 -6.94
C SER A 36 -4.76 6.96 -5.68
N SER A 37 -4.70 7.60 -4.49
CA SER A 37 -4.55 6.87 -3.22
C SER A 37 -5.64 5.80 -3.01
N ALA A 38 -6.84 5.98 -3.57
CA ALA A 38 -7.89 4.96 -3.52
C ALA A 38 -7.52 3.70 -4.30
N GLU A 39 -6.81 3.85 -5.42
CA GLU A 39 -6.38 2.80 -6.35
C GLU A 39 -5.02 2.19 -5.99
N GLN A 40 -4.43 2.58 -4.85
CA GLN A 40 -3.18 2.01 -4.34
C GLN A 40 -3.44 1.33 -3.01
N MET A 41 -2.83 0.17 -2.79
CA MET A 41 -2.82 -0.51 -1.48
C MET A 41 -1.39 -0.58 -0.96
N ASP A 42 -1.17 -0.26 0.32
CA ASP A 42 0.15 -0.26 0.93
C ASP A 42 0.28 -1.36 1.98
N MET A 43 1.37 -2.12 1.90
CA MET A 43 1.69 -3.20 2.82
C MET A 43 3.03 -2.95 3.50
N TRP A 44 3.08 -3.15 4.82
CA TRP A 44 4.28 -2.97 5.64
C TRP A 44 4.75 -4.32 6.18
N ILE A 45 5.88 -4.81 5.67
CA ILE A 45 6.29 -6.21 5.80
C ILE A 45 7.62 -6.32 6.56
N GLY A 46 7.60 -7.02 7.69
CA GLY A 46 8.79 -7.26 8.49
C GLY A 46 9.80 -8.22 7.84
N PHE A 47 11.08 -7.89 8.01
CA PHE A 47 12.22 -8.78 7.70
C PHE A 47 12.38 -9.86 8.78
N PRO A 48 12.83 -11.10 8.48
CA PRO A 48 13.37 -11.60 7.20
C PRO A 48 12.32 -12.14 6.23
N THR A 49 11.05 -12.10 6.60
CA THR A 49 10.00 -12.89 5.93
C THR A 49 9.75 -12.46 4.49
N GLY A 50 10.10 -11.21 4.14
CA GLY A 50 10.04 -10.60 2.80
C GLY A 50 9.29 -11.46 1.77
N LEU A 51 8.03 -11.12 1.47
CA LEU A 51 7.17 -11.98 0.65
C LEU A 51 7.84 -12.33 -0.67
N LYS A 52 7.77 -13.61 -1.06
CA LYS A 52 8.25 -14.09 -2.37
C LYS A 52 7.50 -13.37 -3.49
N THR A 53 8.11 -13.28 -4.67
CA THR A 53 7.52 -12.58 -5.82
C THR A 53 6.16 -13.16 -6.19
N GLU A 54 5.98 -14.48 -6.10
CA GLU A 54 4.71 -15.15 -6.44
C GLU A 54 3.59 -14.69 -5.50
N VAL A 55 3.87 -14.64 -4.20
CA VAL A 55 2.91 -14.17 -3.18
C VAL A 55 2.54 -12.70 -3.42
N ARG A 56 3.51 -11.86 -3.82
CA ARG A 56 3.24 -10.45 -4.16
C ARG A 56 2.38 -10.31 -5.41
N ASN A 57 2.59 -11.16 -6.41
CA ASN A 57 1.80 -11.17 -7.63
C ASN A 57 0.36 -11.61 -7.34
N ASP A 58 0.17 -12.71 -6.60
CA ASP A 58 -1.16 -13.19 -6.23
C ASP A 58 -1.96 -12.15 -5.43
N ILE A 59 -1.31 -11.45 -4.49
CA ILE A 59 -1.93 -10.34 -3.75
C ILE A 59 -2.29 -9.17 -4.70
N SER A 60 -1.43 -8.88 -5.68
CA SER A 60 -1.68 -7.81 -6.64
C SER A 60 -2.84 -8.14 -7.57
N ASP A 61 -2.94 -9.39 -8.02
CA ASP A 61 -4.02 -9.89 -8.86
C ASP A 61 -5.34 -9.87 -8.09
N MET A 62 -5.34 -10.33 -6.83
CA MET A 62 -6.49 -10.22 -5.94
C MET A 62 -6.92 -8.76 -5.74
N ALA A 63 -5.97 -7.85 -5.50
CA ALA A 63 -6.29 -6.43 -5.32
C ALA A 63 -6.85 -5.78 -6.61
N ALA A 64 -6.40 -6.23 -7.77
CA ALA A 64 -6.87 -5.74 -9.06
C ALA A 64 -8.37 -6.02 -9.29
N GLU A 65 -8.89 -7.15 -8.80
CA GLU A 65 -10.33 -7.47 -8.85
C GLU A 65 -11.19 -6.45 -8.09
N TYR A 66 -10.60 -5.75 -7.12
CA TYR A 66 -11.24 -4.71 -6.31
C TYR A 66 -10.88 -3.29 -6.78
N GLY A 67 -10.31 -3.14 -7.98
CA GLY A 67 -9.97 -1.85 -8.56
C GLY A 67 -8.68 -1.22 -8.06
N ILE A 68 -7.84 -1.97 -7.34
CA ILE A 68 -6.50 -1.51 -6.96
C ILE A 68 -5.57 -1.69 -8.15
N LYS A 69 -4.99 -0.59 -8.63
CA LYS A 69 -4.06 -0.58 -9.77
C LYS A 69 -2.62 -0.85 -9.36
N ARG A 70 -2.28 -0.68 -8.08
CA ARG A 70 -0.92 -0.84 -7.58
C ARG A 70 -0.92 -1.28 -6.12
N VAL A 71 -0.12 -2.30 -5.82
CA VAL A 71 0.19 -2.68 -4.44
C VAL A 71 1.65 -2.31 -4.14
N ASN A 72 1.85 -1.54 -3.08
CA ASN A 72 3.16 -1.10 -2.61
C ASN A 72 3.61 -2.01 -1.47
N PHE A 73 4.71 -2.73 -1.68
CA PHE A 73 5.29 -3.61 -0.68
C PHE A 73 6.49 -2.93 -0.02
N GLY A 74 6.28 -2.31 1.13
CA GLY A 74 7.34 -1.73 1.96
C GLY A 74 7.92 -2.78 2.90
N THR A 75 9.19 -3.12 2.76
CA THR A 75 9.89 -3.97 3.73
C THR A 75 10.59 -3.14 4.79
N TYR A 76 10.59 -3.60 6.03
CA TYR A 76 11.29 -2.92 7.12
C TYR A 76 12.14 -3.88 7.94
N ASN A 77 13.17 -3.33 8.58
CA ASN A 77 13.98 -4.04 9.57
C ASN A 77 13.69 -3.44 10.96
N PRO A 78 13.11 -4.19 11.91
CA PRO A 78 12.80 -3.68 13.24
C PRO A 78 14.05 -3.31 14.07
N THR A 79 15.24 -3.77 13.68
CA THR A 79 16.49 -3.42 14.36
C THR A 79 17.10 -2.10 13.88
N ASP A 80 16.50 -1.44 12.90
CA ASP A 80 16.95 -0.13 12.43
C ASP A 80 16.68 0.94 13.50
N SER A 81 17.69 1.77 13.77
CA SER A 81 17.59 2.94 14.64
C SER A 81 16.42 3.88 14.32
N MET A 82 15.99 3.97 13.06
CA MET A 82 14.92 4.85 12.61
C MET A 82 13.55 4.13 12.56
N TYR A 83 13.46 2.87 12.99
CA TYR A 83 12.27 2.05 12.83
C TYR A 83 11.01 2.70 13.43
N SER A 84 11.07 3.17 14.67
CA SER A 84 9.91 3.76 15.35
C SER A 84 9.37 5.00 14.61
N GLN A 85 10.25 5.81 14.01
CA GLN A 85 9.86 6.99 13.24
C GLN A 85 9.24 6.58 11.90
N ALA A 86 9.83 5.60 11.22
CA ALA A 86 9.29 5.05 9.99
C ALA A 86 7.92 4.40 10.21
N PHE A 87 7.76 3.62 11.29
CA PHE A 87 6.51 2.99 11.66
C PHE A 87 5.42 4.03 11.93
N ALA A 88 5.69 5.07 12.72
CA ALA A 88 4.72 6.13 13.03
C ALA A 88 4.20 6.85 11.77
N VAL A 89 5.08 7.11 10.79
CA VAL A 89 4.69 7.73 9.52
C VAL A 89 3.90 6.74 8.66
N LYS A 90 4.39 5.50 8.53
CA LYS A 90 3.79 4.48 7.66
C LYS A 90 2.45 3.99 8.18
N ALA A 91 2.27 3.96 9.50
CA ALA A 91 1.03 3.58 10.15
C ALA A 91 -0.20 4.36 9.66
N GLN A 92 -0.02 5.57 9.13
CA GLN A 92 -1.13 6.38 8.59
C GLN A 92 -1.55 6.00 7.17
N TYR A 93 -0.67 5.33 6.42
CA TYR A 93 -0.86 5.08 4.98
C TYR A 93 -0.87 3.59 4.64
N THR A 94 -0.40 2.73 5.53
CA THR A 94 -0.39 1.27 5.35
C THR A 94 -1.79 0.69 5.55
N ASP A 95 -2.22 -0.19 4.67
CA ASP A 95 -3.49 -0.91 4.79
C ASP A 95 -3.33 -2.24 5.53
N VAL A 96 -2.23 -2.97 5.27
CA VAL A 96 -1.94 -4.28 5.86
C VAL A 96 -0.54 -4.31 6.45
N PHE A 97 -0.43 -4.79 7.69
CA PHE A 97 0.83 -4.97 8.39
C PHE A 97 1.17 -6.45 8.51
N ILE A 98 2.43 -6.80 8.28
CA ILE A 98 3.01 -8.09 8.64
C ILE A 98 4.12 -7.81 9.65
N LEU A 99 3.85 -8.11 10.91
CA LEU A 99 4.67 -7.75 12.07
C LEU A 99 5.15 -9.00 12.78
N THR A 100 6.23 -8.89 13.55
CA THR A 100 6.58 -9.92 14.53
C THR A 100 5.55 -9.98 15.66
N GLN A 101 5.49 -11.08 16.40
CA GLN A 101 4.57 -11.19 17.54
C GLN A 101 4.78 -10.08 18.58
N ALA A 102 6.04 -9.74 18.87
CA ALA A 102 6.37 -8.71 19.86
C ALA A 102 5.83 -7.34 19.44
N GLU A 103 5.98 -6.98 18.17
CA GLU A 103 5.48 -5.72 17.61
C GLU A 103 3.95 -5.70 17.59
N ALA A 104 3.32 -6.78 17.09
CA ALA A 104 1.88 -6.86 17.01
C ALA A 104 1.23 -6.79 18.42
N LYS A 105 1.84 -7.41 19.44
CA LYS A 105 1.38 -7.29 20.84
C LYS A 105 1.52 -5.87 21.36
N SER A 106 2.70 -5.27 21.22
CA SER A 106 2.98 -3.89 21.66
C SER A 106 2.00 -2.89 21.04
N VAL A 107 1.70 -3.04 19.75
CA VAL A 107 0.76 -2.17 19.07
C VAL A 107 -0.69 -2.48 19.46
N ALA A 108 -1.06 -3.76 19.58
CA ALA A 108 -2.41 -4.14 20.00
C ALA A 108 -2.75 -3.60 21.40
N GLU A 109 -1.80 -3.56 22.33
CA GLU A 109 -1.96 -2.98 23.68
C GLU A 109 -2.35 -1.50 23.64
N THR A 110 -2.02 -0.77 22.56
CA THR A 110 -2.44 0.63 22.37
C THR A 110 -3.87 0.79 21.87
N GLY A 111 -4.50 -0.31 21.41
CA GLY A 111 -5.93 -0.41 21.08
C GLY A 111 -6.41 0.39 19.85
N MET A 112 -5.54 1.10 19.14
CA MET A 112 -5.97 2.11 18.17
C MET A 112 -5.53 1.89 16.72
N LEU A 113 -4.62 0.96 16.44
CA LEU A 113 -4.05 0.83 15.10
C LEU A 113 -4.73 -0.24 14.23
N PHE A 114 -5.20 -1.33 14.85
CA PHE A 114 -5.63 -2.50 14.11
C PHE A 114 -7.14 -2.70 14.16
N ALA A 115 -7.70 -3.05 13.00
CA ALA A 115 -9.10 -3.42 12.89
C ALA A 115 -9.36 -4.77 13.58
N VAL A 116 -10.55 -4.92 14.13
CA VAL A 116 -11.02 -6.22 14.63
C VAL A 116 -11.23 -7.20 13.48
N LEU A 117 -10.64 -8.38 13.61
CA LEU A 117 -10.77 -9.49 12.67
C LEU A 117 -11.93 -10.39 13.11
N ASP A 118 -13.15 -9.94 12.83
CA ASP A 118 -14.39 -10.63 13.19
C ASP A 118 -14.37 -12.10 12.74
N GLY A 119 -14.73 -13.02 13.64
CA GLY A 119 -14.77 -14.45 13.35
C GLY A 119 -13.44 -15.20 13.54
N ARG A 120 -12.36 -14.50 13.92
CA ARG A 120 -11.10 -15.13 14.34
C ARG A 120 -11.12 -15.44 15.83
N THR A 121 -10.72 -16.67 16.19
CA THR A 121 -10.66 -17.16 17.58
C THR A 121 -9.23 -17.29 18.10
N GLU A 122 -8.23 -17.21 17.22
CA GLU A 122 -6.81 -17.37 17.55
C GLU A 122 -6.02 -16.22 16.96
N GLY A 123 -5.11 -15.65 17.75
CA GLY A 123 -4.31 -14.50 17.34
C GLY A 123 -3.89 -13.63 18.53
N ILE A 124 -3.49 -12.40 18.22
CA ILE A 124 -3.25 -11.35 19.20
C ILE A 124 -4.55 -10.58 19.39
N ALA A 125 -4.95 -10.46 20.65
CA ALA A 125 -6.11 -9.70 21.05
C ALA A 125 -5.73 -8.26 21.43
N ASP A 126 -6.66 -7.34 21.23
CA ASP A 126 -6.64 -6.01 21.83
C ASP A 126 -6.99 -6.09 23.35
N PRO A 127 -6.93 -4.97 24.09
CA PRO A 127 -7.30 -4.93 25.51
C PRO A 127 -8.74 -5.33 25.80
N ASP A 128 -9.64 -5.25 24.81
CA ASP A 128 -11.04 -5.67 24.92
C ASP A 128 -11.23 -7.17 24.64
N GLY A 129 -10.14 -7.90 24.36
CA GLY A 129 -10.16 -9.35 24.10
C GLY A 129 -10.56 -9.73 22.67
N LYS A 130 -10.66 -8.77 21.75
CA LYS A 130 -10.99 -9.03 20.34
C LYS A 130 -9.72 -9.26 19.53
N ILE A 131 -9.76 -10.22 18.62
CA ILE A 131 -8.60 -10.54 17.78
C ILE A 131 -8.38 -9.43 16.75
N VAL A 132 -7.18 -8.87 16.73
CA VAL A 132 -6.76 -7.77 15.84
C VAL A 132 -5.58 -8.13 14.94
N ALA A 133 -4.85 -9.20 15.26
CA ALA A 133 -3.82 -9.75 14.39
C ALA A 133 -3.82 -11.28 14.44
N VAL A 134 -3.60 -11.92 13.30
CA VAL A 134 -3.61 -13.40 13.18
C VAL A 134 -2.24 -13.90 12.76
N ARG A 135 -1.87 -15.09 13.24
CA ARG A 135 -0.58 -15.69 12.92
C ARG A 135 -0.52 -16.10 11.45
N MET A 136 0.59 -15.78 10.79
CA MET A 136 0.90 -16.18 9.42
C MET A 136 1.84 -17.39 9.41
N VAL A 137 3.16 -17.15 9.43
CA VAL A 137 4.19 -18.19 9.47
C VAL A 137 5.23 -17.84 10.51
N GLY A 138 5.73 -18.85 11.23
CA GLY A 138 6.72 -18.65 12.29
C GLY A 138 6.20 -17.71 13.37
N ASP A 139 6.91 -16.61 13.60
CA ASP A 139 6.60 -15.55 14.58
C ASP A 139 5.94 -14.31 13.96
N MET A 140 5.47 -14.42 12.71
CA MET A 140 4.86 -13.31 11.99
C MET A 140 3.34 -13.31 12.12
N TYR A 141 2.77 -12.12 12.25
CA TYR A 141 1.36 -11.85 12.40
C TYR A 141 0.91 -10.83 11.36
N VAL A 142 -0.27 -11.03 10.82
CA VAL A 142 -0.90 -10.12 9.86
C VAL A 142 -2.00 -9.36 10.58
N ALA A 143 -2.02 -8.04 10.39
CA ALA A 143 -3.04 -7.15 10.92
C ALA A 143 -3.52 -6.19 9.83
N ILE A 144 -4.77 -5.73 9.95
CA ILE A 144 -5.35 -4.73 9.06
C ILE A 144 -5.35 -3.39 9.79
N ASN A 145 -5.02 -2.29 9.12
CA ASN A 145 -5.16 -0.96 9.67
C ASN A 145 -6.64 -0.59 9.82
N ASP A 146 -7.07 -0.18 11.02
CA ASP A 146 -8.44 0.29 11.26
C ASP A 146 -8.78 1.55 10.45
N GLY A 147 -7.78 2.37 10.16
CA GLY A 147 -7.91 3.56 9.32
C GLY A 147 -7.93 3.29 7.81
N SER A 148 -7.78 2.04 7.37
CA SER A 148 -7.78 1.71 5.94
C SER A 148 -9.13 2.02 5.30
N LYS A 149 -9.08 2.63 4.11
CA LYS A 149 -10.27 2.94 3.30
C LYS A 149 -10.52 1.92 2.20
N LYS A 150 -9.82 0.79 2.21
CA LYS A 150 -10.01 -0.27 1.21
C LYS A 150 -11.24 -1.09 1.52
N ASP A 151 -11.71 -1.82 0.51
CA ASP A 151 -12.81 -2.76 0.69
C ASP A 151 -12.45 -3.79 1.79
N LYS A 152 -13.29 -3.92 2.81
CA LYS A 152 -13.04 -4.83 3.94
C LYS A 152 -12.91 -6.29 3.46
N LYS A 153 -13.66 -6.69 2.41
CA LYS A 153 -13.55 -8.04 1.84
C LYS A 153 -12.19 -8.26 1.21
N LEU A 154 -11.66 -7.29 0.46
CA LEU A 154 -10.30 -7.37 -0.08
C LEU A 154 -9.28 -7.59 1.03
N LEU A 155 -9.30 -6.72 2.05
CA LEU A 155 -8.31 -6.79 3.13
C LEU A 155 -8.38 -8.13 3.87
N LEU A 156 -9.59 -8.63 4.14
CA LEU A 156 -9.78 -9.96 4.73
C LEU A 156 -9.30 -11.09 3.80
N SER A 157 -9.59 -11.03 2.50
CA SER A 157 -9.11 -12.02 1.53
C SER A 157 -7.57 -12.07 1.46
N VAL A 158 -6.90 -10.92 1.57
CA VAL A 158 -5.43 -10.86 1.65
C VAL A 158 -4.93 -11.50 2.95
N VAL A 159 -5.57 -11.20 4.09
CA VAL A 159 -5.25 -11.85 5.38
C VAL A 159 -5.42 -13.36 5.28
N ASP A 160 -6.55 -13.83 4.75
CA ASP A 160 -6.87 -15.24 4.61
C ASP A 160 -5.85 -15.95 3.73
N TYR A 161 -5.48 -15.35 2.60
CA TYR A 161 -4.46 -15.88 1.71
C TYR A 161 -3.11 -15.98 2.41
N LEU A 162 -2.66 -14.91 3.08
CA LEU A 162 -1.38 -14.88 3.80
C LEU A 162 -1.30 -15.94 4.90
N VAL A 163 -2.36 -16.09 5.71
CA VAL A 163 -2.42 -17.05 6.82
C VAL A 163 -2.38 -18.50 6.32
N ASN A 164 -2.87 -18.75 5.10
CA ASN A 164 -2.88 -20.07 4.47
C ASN A 164 -1.63 -20.38 3.62
N LEU A 165 -0.58 -19.54 3.66
CA LEU A 165 0.69 -19.80 2.97
C LEU A 165 1.54 -20.93 3.61
N VAL A 166 1.05 -21.55 4.68
CA VAL A 166 1.73 -22.59 5.48
C VAL A 166 1.53 -23.98 4.89
#